data_AF-A0A7C5LPK9-F1
#
_entry.id   AF-A0A7C5LPK9-F1
#
_cell.length_a   1.000
_cell.length_b   1.000
_cell.length_c   1.000
_cell.angle_alpha   90.00
_cell.angle_beta   90.00
_cell.angle_gamma   90.00
#
_symmetry.space_group_name_H-M   'P 1'
#
loop_
_entity.id
_entity.type
_entity.pdbx_description
1 polymer ?
#
loop_
_entity_poly.entity_id
_entity_poly.type
_entity_poly.pdbx_seq_one_letter_code
_entity_poly.pdbx_strand_id
1 'polypeptide(L)'
;MEPGAIDPGETTPLSSEQQLQQLREQLQVLYQNLRTVRHAINNDVAVIMAMAELSQRNPAQNQKLVQICLEKAPQISVAIGGFSELFNGTLNFHQEPKKS
;
A
#
# COMPACT_ATOMS: atom_id res chain seq x y z
N MET A 1 -31.08 -23.67 -42.24
CA MET A 1 -31.21 -23.08 -40.90
C MET A 1 -30.29 -23.87 -39.99
N GLU A 2 -29.18 -23.28 -39.59
CA GLU A 2 -28.34 -23.72 -38.46
C GLU A 2 -28.12 -22.48 -37.59
N PRO A 3 -28.42 -22.54 -36.27
CA PRO A 3 -28.24 -21.41 -35.38
C PRO A 3 -26.77 -21.28 -34.96
N GLY A 4 -26.28 -20.04 -35.01
CA GLY A 4 -24.89 -19.67 -34.74
C GLY A 4 -24.41 -20.07 -33.34
N ALA A 5 -23.26 -20.72 -33.31
CA ALA A 5 -22.48 -20.93 -32.09
C ALA A 5 -22.01 -19.57 -31.56
N ILE A 6 -22.49 -19.21 -30.36
CA ILE A 6 -21.97 -18.09 -29.59
C ILE A 6 -20.68 -18.59 -28.94
N ASP A 7 -19.56 -18.02 -29.34
CA ASP A 7 -18.24 -18.25 -28.77
C ASP A 7 -18.18 -17.63 -27.35
N PRO A 8 -17.94 -18.40 -26.27
CA PRO A 8 -17.98 -17.90 -24.90
C PRO A 8 -16.66 -17.21 -24.45
N GLY A 9 -15.99 -16.49 -25.35
CA GLY A 9 -14.63 -15.97 -25.11
C GLY A 9 -14.40 -14.47 -25.36
N GLU A 10 -15.39 -13.71 -25.80
CA GLU A 10 -15.16 -12.32 -26.21
C GLU A 10 -15.29 -11.36 -25.00
N THR A 11 -14.18 -11.14 -24.30
CA THR A 11 -14.07 -9.99 -23.38
C THR A 11 -14.11 -8.71 -24.21
N THR A 12 -15.30 -8.19 -24.47
CA THR A 12 -15.49 -6.86 -25.05
C THR A 12 -14.69 -5.83 -24.24
N PRO A 13 -13.87 -4.99 -24.88
CA PRO A 13 -13.11 -3.97 -24.17
C PRO A 13 -14.06 -3.01 -23.44
N LEU A 14 -13.78 -2.75 -22.16
CA LEU A 14 -14.51 -1.80 -21.33
C LEU A 14 -14.60 -0.43 -22.03
N SER A 15 -15.77 0.20 -21.99
CA SER A 15 -15.93 1.55 -22.54
C SER A 15 -15.03 2.54 -21.79
N SER A 16 -14.64 3.65 -22.44
CA SER A 16 -13.78 4.66 -21.81
C SER A 16 -14.33 5.19 -20.48
N GLU A 17 -15.65 5.30 -20.35
CA GLU A 17 -16.29 5.70 -19.09
C GLU A 17 -16.13 4.64 -18.00
N GLN A 18 -16.25 3.35 -18.34
CA GLN A 18 -16.04 2.25 -17.40
C GLN A 18 -14.58 2.15 -16.95
N GLN A 19 -13.62 2.39 -17.86
CA GLN A 19 -12.19 2.44 -17.54
C GLN A 19 -11.87 3.59 -16.56
N LEU A 20 -12.44 4.79 -16.80
CA LEU A 20 -12.28 5.94 -15.90
C LEU A 20 -12.90 5.68 -14.52
N GLN A 21 -14.06 5.04 -14.47
CA GLN A 21 -14.70 4.67 -13.21
C GLN A 21 -13.86 3.65 -12.44
N GLN A 22 -13.32 2.63 -13.11
CA GLN A 22 -12.43 1.64 -12.51
C GLN A 22 -11.15 2.27 -11.97
N LEU A 23 -10.52 3.19 -12.72
CA LEU A 23 -9.34 3.92 -12.27
C LEU A 23 -9.64 4.77 -11.03
N ARG A 24 -10.80 5.43 -10.99
CA ARG A 24 -11.23 6.20 -9.81
C ARG A 24 -11.38 5.33 -8.57
N GLU A 25 -11.99 4.15 -8.71
CA GLU A 25 -12.16 3.19 -7.62
C GLU A 25 -10.79 2.67 -7.13
N GLN A 26 -9.88 2.33 -8.05
CA GLN A 26 -8.51 1.93 -7.72
C GLN A 26 -7.77 3.03 -6.94
N LEU A 27 -7.86 4.28 -7.38
CA LEU A 27 -7.24 5.43 -6.69
C LEU A 27 -7.86 5.64 -5.30
N GLN A 28 -9.17 5.44 -5.15
CA GLN A 28 -9.83 5.55 -3.85
C GLN A 28 -9.35 4.46 -2.88
N VAL A 29 -9.19 3.24 -3.36
CA VAL A 29 -8.62 2.12 -2.57
C VAL A 29 -7.17 2.41 -2.20
N LEU A 30 -6.34 2.91 -3.13
CA LEU A 30 -4.95 3.30 -2.85
C LEU A 30 -4.86 4.38 -1.79
N TYR A 31 -5.70 5.41 -1.89
CA TYR A 31 -5.75 6.49 -0.91
C TYR A 31 -6.11 5.98 0.49
N GLN A 32 -7.09 5.08 0.58
CA GLN A 32 -7.50 4.52 1.87
C GLN A 32 -6.39 3.66 2.48
N ASN A 33 -5.68 2.87 1.67
CA ASN A 33 -4.51 2.11 2.11
C ASN A 33 -3.38 3.03 2.58
N LEU A 34 -3.07 4.08 1.83
CA LEU A 34 -2.06 5.07 2.20
C LEU A 34 -2.37 5.70 3.56
N ARG A 35 -3.64 6.09 3.78
CA ARG A 35 -4.09 6.66 5.04
C ARG A 35 -3.84 5.70 6.20
N THR A 36 -4.19 4.41 6.03
CA THR A 36 -3.97 3.37 7.04
C THR A 36 -2.49 3.18 7.33
N VAL A 37 -1.65 3.06 6.30
CA VAL A 37 -0.19 2.89 6.43
C VAL A 37 0.44 4.09 7.14
N ARG A 38 0.07 5.31 6.76
CA ARG A 38 0.54 6.54 7.43
C ARG A 38 0.18 6.54 8.91
N HIS A 39 -1.04 6.14 9.26
CA HIS A 39 -1.47 6.09 10.66
C HIS A 39 -0.66 5.06 11.47
N ALA A 40 -0.40 3.88 10.90
CA ALA A 40 0.44 2.87 11.55
C ALA A 40 1.87 3.38 11.78
N ILE A 41 2.50 3.97 10.76
CA ILE A 41 3.85 4.54 10.86
C ILE A 41 3.91 5.63 11.92
N ASN A 42 2.95 6.56 11.91
CA ASN A 42 2.90 7.64 12.89
C ASN A 42 2.79 7.12 14.32
N ASN A 43 2.04 6.04 14.54
CA ASN A 43 1.94 5.42 15.86
C ASN A 43 3.27 4.82 16.32
N ASP A 44 3.96 4.09 15.45
CA ASP A 44 5.28 3.50 15.79
C ASP A 44 6.33 4.58 16.06
N VAL A 45 6.34 5.64 15.25
CA VAL A 45 7.21 6.81 15.44
C VAL A 45 6.90 7.53 16.75
N ALA A 46 5.63 7.69 17.11
CA ALA A 46 5.23 8.30 18.38
C ALA A 46 5.72 7.48 19.59
N VAL A 47 5.65 6.15 19.52
CA VAL A 47 6.18 5.26 20.57
C VAL A 47 7.70 5.42 20.73
N ILE A 48 8.45 5.45 19.61
CA ILE A 48 9.90 5.69 19.63
C ILE A 48 10.20 7.05 20.26
N MET A 49 9.51 8.11 19.84
CA MET A 49 9.72 9.47 20.37
C MET A 49 9.42 9.54 21.88
N ALA A 50 8.30 8.99 22.33
CA ALA A 50 7.95 8.97 23.75
C ALA A 50 9.01 8.24 24.59
N MET A 51 9.53 7.12 24.06
CA MET A 51 10.59 6.37 24.73
C MET A 51 11.91 7.15 24.74
N ALA A 52 12.24 7.87 23.67
CA ALA A 52 13.44 8.69 23.57
C ALA A 52 13.41 9.88 24.53
N GLU A 53 12.25 10.53 24.68
CA GLU A 53 12.07 11.57 25.70
C GLU A 53 12.21 11.01 27.12
N LEU A 54 11.64 9.82 27.37
CA LEU A 54 11.74 9.16 28.67
C LEU A 54 13.19 8.80 29.00
N SER A 55 13.96 8.31 28.03
CA SER A 55 15.35 7.92 28.24
C SER A 55 16.30 9.11 28.42
N GLN A 56 16.01 10.25 27.77
CA GLN A 56 16.72 11.51 28.04
C GLN A 56 16.55 11.97 29.49
N ARG A 57 15.34 11.84 30.05
CA ARG A 57 15.05 12.21 31.45
C ARG A 57 15.52 11.14 32.44
N ASN A 58 15.60 9.88 32.01
CA ASN A 58 16.03 8.75 32.83
C ASN A 58 16.94 7.80 32.01
N PRO A 59 18.28 7.97 32.09
CA PRO A 59 19.23 7.17 31.31
C PRO A 59 19.15 5.66 31.51
N ALA A 60 18.59 5.18 32.64
CA ALA A 60 18.37 3.75 32.87
C ALA A 60 17.42 3.11 31.82
N GLN A 61 16.65 3.93 31.12
CA GLN A 61 15.72 3.49 30.08
C GLN A 61 16.35 3.37 28.68
N ASN A 62 17.63 3.71 28.50
CA ASN A 62 18.30 3.67 27.19
C ASN A 62 18.26 2.27 26.55
N GLN A 63 18.44 1.21 27.34
CA GLN A 63 18.35 -0.15 26.82
C GLN A 63 16.95 -0.46 26.26
N LYS A 64 15.90 0.03 26.93
CA LYS A 64 14.52 -0.13 26.48
C LYS A 64 14.25 0.69 25.21
N LEU A 65 14.82 1.89 25.09
CA LEU A 65 14.77 2.67 23.84
C LEU A 65 15.38 1.89 22.68
N VAL A 66 16.58 1.33 22.86
CA VAL A 66 17.24 0.53 21.81
C VAL A 66 16.34 -0.64 21.40
N GLN A 67 15.77 -1.35 22.37
CA GLN A 67 14.86 -2.47 22.08
C GLN A 67 13.64 -2.03 21.27
N ILE A 68 12.99 -0.92 21.65
CA ILE A 68 11.85 -0.37 20.90
C ILE A 68 12.26 0.01 19.48
N CYS A 69 13.42 0.64 19.28
CA CYS A 69 13.92 0.96 17.95
C CYS A 69 14.13 -0.29 17.09
N LEU A 70 14.71 -1.35 17.65
CA LEU A 70 14.92 -2.63 16.96
C LEU A 70 13.60 -3.32 16.59
N GLU A 71 12.53 -3.12 17.37
CA GLU A 71 11.21 -3.69 17.07
C GLU A 71 10.40 -2.85 16.09
N LYS A 72 10.41 -1.52 16.26
CA LYS A 72 9.52 -0.59 15.53
C LYS A 72 10.08 -0.11 14.20
N ALA A 73 11.39 0.09 14.08
CA ALA A 73 11.97 0.54 12.81
C ALA A 73 11.73 -0.47 11.66
N PRO A 74 11.84 -1.80 11.86
CA PRO A 74 11.49 -2.76 10.83
C PRO A 74 10.00 -2.73 10.46
N GLN A 75 9.10 -2.52 11.43
CA GLN A 75 7.65 -2.42 11.17
C GLN A 75 7.33 -1.23 10.24
N ILE A 76 7.97 -0.08 10.47
CA ILE A 76 7.86 1.09 9.60
C ILE A 76 8.36 0.76 8.18
N SER A 77 9.54 0.12 8.08
CA SER A 77 10.11 -0.25 6.78
C SER A 77 9.21 -1.21 6.00
N VAL A 78 8.66 -2.23 6.66
CA VAL A 78 7.71 -3.19 6.07
C VAL A 78 6.43 -2.49 5.61
N ALA A 79 5.88 -1.57 6.41
CA ALA A 79 4.67 -0.84 6.04
C ALA A 79 4.86 0.02 4.79
N ILE A 80 6.01 0.70 4.67
CA ILE A 80 6.37 1.51 3.49
C ILE A 80 6.59 0.60 2.26
N GLY A 81 7.33 -0.50 2.43
CA GLY A 81 7.61 -1.47 1.38
C GLY A 81 6.33 -2.08 0.82
N GLY A 82 5.47 -2.60 1.70
CA GLY A 82 4.19 -3.20 1.33
C GLY A 82 3.25 -2.21 0.62
N PHE A 83 3.22 -0.94 1.05
CA PHE A 83 2.45 0.07 0.31
C PHE A 83 3.03 0.35 -1.08
N SER A 84 4.35 0.43 -1.21
CA SER A 84 5.02 0.67 -2.50
C SER A 84 4.73 -0.45 -3.50
N GLU A 85 4.76 -1.71 -3.04
CA GLU A 85 4.41 -2.87 -3.85
C GLU A 85 2.94 -2.82 -4.30
N LEU A 86 2.02 -2.53 -3.37
CA LEU A 86 0.59 -2.40 -3.66
C LEU A 86 0.30 -1.25 -4.65
N PHE A 87 0.98 -0.11 -4.50
CA PHE A 87 0.87 1.03 -5.40
C PHE A 87 1.33 0.67 -6.82
N ASN A 88 2.51 0.08 -6.96
CA ASN A 88 3.04 -0.34 -8.26
C ASN A 88 2.14 -1.40 -8.90
N GLY A 89 1.66 -2.38 -8.12
CA GLY A 89 0.74 -3.41 -8.61
C GLY A 89 -0.58 -2.84 -9.11
N THR A 90 -1.11 -1.79 -8.47
CA THR A 90 -2.37 -1.16 -8.86
C THR A 90 -2.24 -0.31 -10.13
N LEU A 91 -1.10 0.36 -10.34
CA LEU A 91 -0.87 1.19 -11.53
C LEU A 91 -0.37 0.41 -12.75
N ASN A 92 0.30 -0.73 -12.55
CA ASN A 92 0.83 -1.56 -13.66
C ASN A 92 -0.26 -2.22 -14.52
N PHE A 93 -1.53 -2.19 -14.12
CA PHE A 93 -2.65 -2.62 -14.98
C PHE A 93 -2.87 -1.75 -16.22
N HIS A 94 -2.19 -0.59 -16.34
CA HIS A 94 -2.29 0.30 -17.51
C HIS A 94 -1.09 0.22 -18.47
N GLN A 95 -0.09 -0.63 -18.21
CA GLN A 95 0.95 -0.92 -19.19
C GLN A 95 0.57 -2.18 -19.97
N GLU A 96 -0.03 -2.03 -21.15
CA GLU A 96 -0.04 -3.10 -22.12
C GLU A 96 1.41 -3.57 -22.33
N PRO A 97 1.68 -4.89 -22.40
CA PRO A 97 2.98 -5.36 -22.81
C PRO A 97 3.24 -4.82 -24.22
N LYS A 98 4.21 -3.91 -24.36
CA LYS A 98 4.76 -3.53 -25.66
C LYS A 98 5.23 -4.81 -26.35
N LYS A 99 4.40 -5.36 -27.23
CA LYS A 99 4.84 -6.30 -28.27
C LYS A 99 5.53 -5.47 -29.34
N SER A 100 6.85 -5.49 -29.38
CA SER A 100 7.65 -5.81 -30.57
C SER A 100 9.13 -5.65 -30.31
#